data_AF-A0A6C0HZE4-F1
#
_entry.id   AF-A0A6C0HZE4-F1
#
_cell.length_a   1.000
_cell.length_b   1.000
_cell.length_c   1.000
_cell.angle_alpha   90.00
_cell.angle_beta   90.00
_cell.angle_gamma   90.00
#
_symmetry.space_group_name_H-M   'P 1'
#
loop_
_entity.id
_entity.type
_entity.pdbx_description
1 polymer ?
#
loop_
_entity_poly.entity_id
_entity_poly.type
_entity_poly.pdbx_seq_one_letter_code
_entity_poly.pdbx_strand_id
1 'polypeptide(L)'
;MDARKRKVMKTLKSTKRCDALCKQYLKKLNRKFANRLEPYIPTESANEENYQDCRRLICNEPCNGALLYGSPQEQVDFLKEIKHGFHKNYTRKQVAALKKKGALSGCSKYPYLV
;
A
#
# COMPACT_ATOMS: atom_id res chain seq x y z
N MET A 1 21.30 15.95 18.52
CA MET A 1 20.13 16.07 17.63
C MET A 1 18.83 15.86 18.40
N ASP A 2 17.93 16.84 18.32
CA ASP A 2 16.62 16.87 18.99
C ASP A 2 15.73 15.65 18.66
N ALA A 3 14.99 15.12 19.63
CA ALA A 3 14.14 13.94 19.45
C ALA A 3 13.01 14.20 18.43
N ARG A 4 12.50 15.43 18.40
CA ARG A 4 11.45 15.87 17.45
C ARG A 4 11.96 15.86 16.01
N LYS A 5 13.17 16.40 15.76
CA LYS A 5 13.80 16.39 14.43
C LYS A 5 14.09 14.97 13.93
N ARG A 6 14.50 14.05 14.83
CA ARG A 6 14.69 12.62 14.50
C ARG A 6 13.39 11.93 14.09
N LYS A 7 12.27 12.22 14.77
CA LYS A 7 10.95 11.67 14.43
C LYS A 7 10.48 12.14 13.05
N VAL A 8 10.57 13.45 12.78
CA VAL A 8 10.20 14.05 11.47
C VAL A 8 11.01 13.45 10.32
N MET A 9 12.34 13.34 10.46
CA MET A 9 13.19 12.74 9.41
C MET A 9 12.89 11.25 9.17
N LYS A 10 12.57 10.48 10.22
CA LYS A 10 12.17 9.07 10.08
C LYS A 10 10.86 8.94 9.31
N THR A 11 9.86 9.77 9.64
CA THR A 11 8.60 9.82 8.90
C THR A 11 8.84 10.16 7.43
N LEU A 12 9.61 11.22 7.15
CA LEU A 12 9.90 11.66 5.78
C LEU A 12 10.65 10.61 4.95
N LYS A 13 11.60 9.89 5.56
CA LYS A 13 12.29 8.75 4.91
C LYS A 13 11.32 7.60 4.63
N SER A 14 10.39 7.32 5.53
CA SER A 14 9.42 6.25 5.35
C SER A 14 8.42 6.56 4.23
N THR A 15 7.93 7.80 4.14
CA THR A 15 7.06 8.23 3.02
C THR A 15 7.78 8.15 1.68
N LYS A 16 9.05 8.57 1.60
CA LYS A 16 9.85 8.43 0.36
C LYS A 16 10.04 6.98 -0.06
N ARG A 17 10.30 6.08 0.89
CA ARG A 17 10.43 4.63 0.60
C ARG A 17 9.11 4.02 0.16
N CYS A 18 8.00 4.44 0.76
CA CYS A 18 6.68 3.98 0.36
C CYS A 18 6.28 4.46 -1.04
N ASP A 19 6.55 5.73 -1.35
CA ASP A 19 6.36 6.29 -2.69
C ASP A 19 7.15 5.50 -3.75
N ALA A 20 8.43 5.21 -3.47
CA ALA A 20 9.25 4.38 -4.34
C ALA A 20 8.68 2.97 -4.52
N LEU A 21 8.11 2.37 -3.47
CA LEU A 21 7.43 1.07 -3.53
C LEU A 21 6.22 1.12 -4.47
N CYS A 22 5.37 2.14 -4.38
CA CYS A 22 4.22 2.29 -5.28
C CYS A 22 4.60 2.55 -6.73
N LYS A 23 5.66 3.34 -6.97
CA LYS A 23 6.22 3.48 -8.33
C LYS A 23 6.75 2.17 -8.89
N GLN A 24 7.37 1.32 -8.06
CA GLN A 24 7.80 -0.02 -8.48
C GLN A 24 6.62 -0.95 -8.75
N TYR A 25 5.57 -0.91 -7.93
CA TYR A 25 4.34 -1.66 -8.15
C TYR A 25 3.75 -1.31 -9.52
N LEU A 26 3.59 -0.01 -9.82
CA LEU A 26 3.06 0.45 -11.10
C LEU A 26 3.90 -0.05 -12.29
N LYS A 27 5.23 0.02 -12.19
CA LYS A 27 6.13 -0.54 -13.23
C LYS A 27 5.92 -2.04 -13.45
N LYS A 28 5.71 -2.82 -12.39
CA LYS A 28 5.44 -4.26 -12.51
C LYS A 28 4.07 -4.53 -13.12
N LEU A 29 3.08 -3.76 -12.72
CA LEU A 29 1.72 -3.86 -13.25
C LEU A 29 1.71 -3.56 -14.75
N ASN A 30 2.36 -2.48 -15.18
CA ASN A 30 2.45 -2.09 -16.59
C ASN A 30 3.22 -3.12 -17.42
N ARG A 31 4.31 -3.69 -16.89
CA ARG A 31 5.01 -4.83 -17.53
C ARG A 31 4.09 -6.05 -17.68
N LYS A 32 3.26 -6.34 -16.67
CA LYS A 32 2.30 -7.45 -16.72
C LYS A 32 1.22 -7.21 -17.78
N PHE A 33 0.77 -5.97 -17.95
CA PHE A 33 -0.18 -5.61 -19.01
C PHE A 33 0.42 -5.66 -20.41
N ALA A 34 1.68 -5.23 -20.57
CA ALA A 34 2.39 -5.29 -21.84
C ALA A 34 2.66 -6.73 -22.31
N ASN A 35 2.82 -7.68 -21.39
CA ASN A 35 3.09 -9.09 -21.70
C ASN A 35 1.82 -9.94 -21.90
N ARG A 36 0.64 -9.32 -22.03
CA ARG A 36 -0.62 -10.05 -22.32
C ARG A 36 -0.72 -10.35 -23.82
N LEU A 37 -1.52 -11.37 -24.16
CA LEU A 37 -1.85 -11.75 -25.55
C LEU A 37 -2.35 -10.55 -26.37
N GLU A 38 -3.14 -9.68 -25.71
CA GLU A 38 -3.47 -8.34 -26.20
C GLU A 38 -2.79 -7.32 -25.26
N PRO A 39 -1.71 -6.65 -25.70
CA PRO A 39 -1.01 -5.68 -24.87
C PRO A 39 -1.93 -4.51 -24.52
N TYR A 40 -2.18 -4.33 -23.22
CA TYR A 40 -2.89 -3.14 -22.74
C TYR A 40 -1.88 -2.06 -22.39
N ILE A 41 -2.01 -0.89 -23.01
CA ILE A 41 -1.24 0.31 -22.66
C ILE A 41 -2.10 1.15 -21.71
N PRO A 42 -1.80 1.17 -20.39
CA PRO A 42 -2.56 1.96 -19.44
C PRO A 42 -2.42 3.46 -19.74
N THR A 43 -3.54 4.18 -19.68
CA THR A 43 -3.57 5.64 -19.79
C THR A 43 -2.89 6.30 -18.60
N GLU A 44 -2.58 7.60 -18.72
CA GLU A 44 -2.05 8.37 -17.59
C GLU A 44 -2.99 8.36 -16.39
N SER A 45 -4.30 8.52 -16.63
CA SER A 45 -5.33 8.46 -15.58
C SER A 45 -5.37 7.10 -14.88
N ALA A 46 -5.29 6.01 -15.63
CA ALA A 46 -5.24 4.67 -15.04
C ALA A 46 -3.94 4.46 -14.23
N ASN A 47 -2.82 5.00 -14.68
CA ASN A 47 -1.56 4.95 -13.92
C ASN A 47 -1.64 5.73 -12.61
N GLU A 48 -2.27 6.91 -12.64
CA GLU A 48 -2.49 7.72 -11.44
C GLU A 48 -3.41 7.04 -10.44
N GLU A 49 -4.53 6.47 -10.89
CA GLU A 49 -5.46 5.71 -10.05
C GLU A 49 -4.76 4.52 -9.38
N ASN A 50 -4.07 3.69 -10.16
CA ASN A 50 -3.30 2.55 -9.63
C ASN A 50 -2.23 2.97 -8.61
N TYR A 51 -1.58 4.11 -8.84
CA TYR A 51 -0.61 4.66 -7.90
C TYR A 51 -1.27 5.13 -6.60
N GLN A 52 -2.40 5.83 -6.68
CA GLN A 52 -3.15 6.28 -5.50
C GLN A 52 -3.70 5.09 -4.70
N ASP A 53 -4.19 4.05 -5.37
CA ASP A 53 -4.68 2.84 -4.72
C ASP A 53 -3.56 2.11 -3.99
N CYS A 54 -2.37 1.99 -4.61
CA CYS A 54 -1.20 1.50 -3.90
C CYS A 54 -0.95 2.33 -2.63
N ARG A 55 -0.90 3.66 -2.73
CA ARG A 55 -0.64 4.53 -1.57
C ARG A 55 -1.67 4.35 -0.45
N ARG A 56 -2.95 4.26 -0.80
CA ARG A 56 -4.03 4.00 0.16
C ARG A 56 -3.85 2.66 0.87
N LEU A 57 -3.42 1.63 0.13
CA LEU A 57 -3.25 0.29 0.66
C LEU A 57 -2.01 0.12 1.54
N ILE A 58 -0.89 0.78 1.22
CA ILE A 58 0.39 0.50 1.91
C ILE A 58 1.14 1.71 2.47
N CYS A 59 0.76 2.93 2.12
CA CYS A 59 1.44 4.14 2.62
C CYS A 59 0.67 4.88 3.70
N ASN A 60 -0.56 4.47 3.99
CA ASN A 60 -1.41 5.08 5.01
C ASN A 60 -1.60 4.11 6.18
N GLU A 61 -0.84 4.29 7.25
CA GLU A 61 -1.10 3.64 8.53
C GLU A 61 -2.00 4.58 9.37
N PRO A 62 -3.15 4.11 9.94
CA PRO A 62 -3.62 2.73 10.09
C PRO A 62 -4.72 2.32 9.07
N CYS A 63 -4.52 2.53 7.78
CA CYS A 63 -5.53 2.30 6.71
C CYS A 63 -6.60 3.39 6.57
N ASN A 64 -6.33 4.59 7.07
CA ASN A 64 -7.22 5.73 6.87
C ASN A 64 -7.27 6.12 5.38
N GLY A 65 -8.49 6.15 4.83
CA GLY A 65 -8.71 6.43 3.40
C GLY A 65 -8.38 5.26 2.47
N ALA A 66 -8.20 4.05 3.00
CA ALA A 66 -8.22 2.84 2.16
C ALA A 66 -9.57 2.69 1.47
N LEU A 67 -9.58 2.25 0.21
CA LEU A 67 -10.81 1.86 -0.48
C LEU A 67 -11.31 0.56 0.15
N LEU A 68 -12.26 0.68 1.07
CA LEU A 68 -12.94 -0.46 1.69
C LEU A 68 -14.25 -0.69 0.95
N TYR A 69 -14.41 -1.86 0.36
CA TYR A 69 -15.64 -2.27 -0.31
C TYR A 69 -16.57 -2.96 0.68
N GLY A 70 -17.88 -2.89 0.40
CA GLY A 70 -18.94 -3.48 1.22
C GLY A 70 -19.79 -2.45 1.95
N SER A 71 -20.78 -2.95 2.68
CA SER A 71 -21.66 -2.17 3.55
C SER A 71 -20.86 -1.44 4.64
N PRO A 72 -21.41 -0.37 5.24
CA PRO A 72 -20.75 0.35 6.33
C PRO A 72 -20.30 -0.56 7.49
N GLN A 73 -21.11 -1.58 7.82
CA GLN A 73 -20.78 -2.54 8.87
C GLN A 73 -19.58 -3.42 8.50
N GLU A 74 -19.52 -3.91 7.26
CA GLU A 74 -18.38 -4.69 6.78
C GLU A 74 -17.08 -3.88 6.77
N GLN A 75 -17.16 -2.56 6.49
CA GLN A 75 -16.00 -1.67 6.55
C GLN A 75 -15.52 -1.47 8.00
N VAL A 76 -16.46 -1.30 8.95
CA VAL A 76 -16.13 -1.22 10.38
C VAL A 76 -15.47 -2.52 10.86
N ASP A 77 -16.02 -3.66 10.47
CA ASP A 77 -15.48 -4.95 10.86
C ASP A 77 -14.12 -5.22 10.23
N PHE A 78 -13.91 -4.81 8.97
CA PHE A 78 -12.57 -4.81 8.36
C PHE A 78 -11.56 -3.99 9.16
N LEU A 79 -11.92 -2.78 9.58
CA LEU A 79 -11.01 -1.91 10.34
C LEU A 79 -10.64 -2.50 11.71
N LYS A 80 -11.55 -3.23 12.37
CA LYS A 80 -11.25 -3.97 13.61
C LYS A 80 -10.20 -5.06 13.41
N GLU A 81 -10.08 -5.59 12.20
CA GLU A 81 -9.09 -6.62 11.84
C GLU A 81 -7.72 -6.04 11.49
N ILE A 82 -7.58 -4.71 11.42
CA ILE A 82 -6.30 -4.04 11.23
C ILE A 82 -5.56 -3.94 12.57
N LYS A 83 -4.38 -4.56 12.65
CA LYS A 83 -3.50 -4.47 13.81
C LYS A 83 -2.15 -3.88 13.40
N HIS A 84 -1.76 -2.78 14.04
CA HIS A 84 -0.52 -2.05 13.74
C HIS A 84 -0.36 -1.70 12.23
N GLY A 85 -1.46 -1.29 11.60
CA GLY A 85 -1.50 -0.90 10.19
C GLY A 85 -1.63 -2.05 9.18
N PHE A 86 -1.67 -3.31 9.61
CA PHE A 86 -1.78 -4.46 8.71
C PHE A 86 -3.00 -5.30 9.06
N HIS A 87 -3.70 -5.79 8.03
CA HIS A 87 -4.80 -6.73 8.23
C HIS A 87 -4.31 -8.01 8.93
N LYS A 88 -5.14 -8.61 9.79
CA LYS A 88 -4.79 -9.83 10.56
C LYS A 88 -4.31 -11.01 9.70
N ASN A 89 -4.67 -11.02 8.41
CA ASN A 89 -4.30 -12.06 7.45
C ASN A 89 -2.83 -11.97 7.00
N TYR A 90 -2.13 -10.86 7.27
CA TYR A 90 -0.70 -10.77 6.97
C TYR A 90 0.10 -11.53 8.02
N THR A 91 0.88 -12.49 7.54
CA THR A 91 1.87 -13.17 8.39
C THR A 91 2.97 -12.20 8.81
N ARG A 92 3.63 -12.46 9.95
CA ARG A 92 4.77 -11.66 10.42
C ARG A 92 5.87 -11.51 9.36
N LYS A 93 6.13 -12.58 8.59
CA LYS A 93 7.10 -12.56 7.49
C LYS A 93 6.69 -11.60 6.37
N GLN A 94 5.42 -11.61 5.96
CA GLN A 94 4.91 -10.68 4.95
C GLN A 94 4.98 -9.23 5.42
N VAL A 95 4.57 -8.94 6.66
CA VAL A 95 4.68 -7.59 7.25
C VAL A 95 6.13 -7.12 7.25
N ALA A 96 7.07 -7.96 7.71
CA ALA A 96 8.49 -7.62 7.73
C ALA A 96 9.05 -7.35 6.32
N ALA A 97 8.68 -8.17 5.33
CA ALA A 97 9.10 -8.00 3.94
C ALA A 97 8.56 -6.69 3.34
N LEU A 98 7.29 -6.36 3.59
CA LEU A 98 6.66 -5.11 3.14
C LEU A 98 7.29 -3.88 3.80
N LYS A 99 7.48 -3.91 5.13
CA LYS A 99 8.17 -2.83 5.86
C LYS A 99 9.60 -2.62 5.37
N LYS A 100 10.33 -3.71 5.04
CA LYS A 100 11.68 -3.61 4.44
C LYS A 100 11.66 -2.90 3.08
N LYS A 101 10.60 -3.09 2.30
CA LYS A 101 10.37 -2.40 1.02
C LYS A 101 9.89 -0.95 1.18
N GLY A 102 9.40 -0.58 2.37
CA GLY A 102 8.97 0.79 2.69
C GLY A 102 7.48 0.94 2.96
N ALA A 103 6.70 -0.15 2.96
CA ALA A 103 5.29 -0.11 3.34
C ALA A 103 5.13 0.31 4.80
N LEU A 104 4.11 1.12 5.04
CA LEU A 104 3.64 1.55 6.34
C LEU A 104 2.42 0.73 6.79
N SER A 105 1.63 0.23 5.84
CA SER A 105 0.41 -0.53 6.08
C SER A 105 0.21 -1.69 5.09
N GLY A 106 -0.84 -2.47 5.31
CA GLY A 106 -1.30 -3.56 4.44
C GLY A 106 -2.81 -3.68 4.51
N CYS A 107 -3.50 -2.71 3.92
CA CYS A 107 -4.94 -2.49 4.05
C CYS A 107 -5.76 -3.34 3.07
N SER A 108 -5.46 -4.63 3.00
CA SER A 108 -6.16 -5.58 2.14
C SER A 108 -6.37 -6.90 2.86
N LYS A 109 -7.55 -7.52 2.68
CA LYS A 109 -7.80 -8.90 3.13
C LYS A 109 -6.90 -9.92 2.42
N TYR A 110 -6.36 -9.54 1.25
CA TYR A 110 -5.60 -10.38 0.34
C TYR A 110 -4.15 -9.88 0.21
N PRO A 111 -3.20 -10.46 0.96
CA PRO A 111 -1.80 -10.02 0.99
C PRO A 111 -1.06 -10.12 -0.34
N TYR A 112 -1.57 -10.88 -1.31
CA TYR A 112 -0.97 -11.06 -2.63
C TYR A 112 -1.30 -9.92 -3.60
N LEU A 113 -2.28 -9.07 -3.27
CA LEU A 113 -2.62 -7.89 -4.07
C LEU A 113 -1.62 -6.73 -3.88
N VAL A 114 -0.64 -6.92 -3.00
CA VAL A 114 0.28 -5.89 -2.48
C VAL A 114 1.74 -6.30 -2.60
#